data_AF-A0A9J7AL22-F1
#
_entry.id   AF-A0A9J7AL22-F1
#
_cell.length_a   1.000
_cell.length_b   1.000
_cell.length_c   1.000
_cell.angle_alpha   90.00
_cell.angle_beta   90.00
_cell.angle_gamma   90.00
#
_symmetry.space_group_name_H-M   'P 1'
#
loop_
_entity.id
_entity.type
_entity.pdbx_description
1 polymer ?
#
loop_
_entity_poly.entity_id
_entity_poly.type
_entity_poly.pdbx_seq_one_letter_code
_entity_poly.pdbx_strand_id
1 'polypeptide(L)'
;MKRFNHAVLVKSALTTSILCASMMAGAMSNTPEALDTDVVLTNSTLDTLTVTLQGDARVEAVASEIPPLATRTVARLGRDSDSNTDLDIRLSAADYSFTLTQQTQGTDLSFAAQSSDWQVAQQSDEDIHRFSVNLASADAQLAVKGTDLDDGGSLQYAIQPQQQKPAPGDAGDFSVLSYNIWATTIFGSKEVSTRLQQMPEVMAGYDVLVLTEAFDLAPSNTLLSTLRDEYPYQTGDIFKGGKLLQSGTRIVSRWPVEVEDAEVFDECNAIQCAATRGVIYAKIQKQGKVYHVFATHTQSSDDDDNRNARKAQLQQMGDYIRSLNLPADEPVIMAGDFNVNKIGLPEDRDFMEAVLDAQEPQNKGHNLTFDSNTNHWAEAPYLEYLDYTLFGRNNQQPESASQTIIAPRSTVDALWGQWDLSDHYAAVGEFHFDASGVERAPFPYFGDVVHLRTHNGHYMRAMSGGGSFISAGSDDIGTWESFVLEQTENGKVLLRARDGHYVELDSYLVGTLKATNHDKGAAAQFELVDRGNGKIALKADNGKFLRADFAGGVGLSAGASVADDWETFELVRP
;
A
#
# COMPACT_ATOMS: atom_id res chain seq x y z
N MET A 1 -52.31 17.82 -30.35
CA MET A 1 -53.70 18.07 -30.80
C MET A 1 -54.33 16.71 -31.08
N LYS A 2 -55.44 16.23 -30.51
CA LYS A 2 -56.62 16.83 -29.90
C LYS A 2 -57.11 15.95 -28.74
N ARG A 3 -57.67 16.63 -27.74
CA ARG A 3 -58.49 16.15 -26.61
C ARG A 3 -59.94 15.86 -27.06
N PHE A 4 -60.73 15.40 -26.07
CA PHE A 4 -62.19 15.50 -25.86
C PHE A 4 -62.97 14.18 -26.04
N ASN A 5 -63.41 13.55 -24.93
CA ASN A 5 -64.68 13.74 -24.19
C ASN A 5 -65.83 12.90 -24.80
N HIS A 6 -66.76 12.26 -24.08
CA HIS A 6 -67.51 12.70 -22.91
C HIS A 6 -68.15 11.50 -22.17
N ALA A 7 -68.45 11.73 -20.89
CA ALA A 7 -69.37 10.96 -20.07
C ALA A 7 -70.85 11.22 -20.41
N VAL A 8 -71.75 10.31 -20.01
CA VAL A 8 -73.08 10.50 -19.34
C VAL A 8 -73.76 9.11 -19.28
N LEU A 9 -73.91 8.44 -18.12
CA LEU A 9 -74.97 8.53 -17.09
C LEU A 9 -76.39 8.16 -17.55
N VAL A 10 -76.86 6.95 -17.22
CA VAL A 10 -78.28 6.68 -16.88
C VAL A 10 -78.35 5.67 -15.73
N LYS A 11 -79.16 6.02 -14.73
CA LYS A 11 -79.50 5.28 -13.51
C LYS A 11 -80.56 4.21 -13.78
N SER A 12 -80.49 3.07 -13.09
CA SER A 12 -81.68 2.47 -12.47
C SER A 12 -81.28 1.63 -11.26
N ALA A 13 -81.86 1.99 -10.12
CA ALA A 13 -81.70 1.31 -8.84
C ALA A 13 -82.59 0.06 -8.78
N LEU A 14 -82.08 -1.03 -8.20
CA LEU A 14 -82.89 -1.98 -7.46
C LEU A 14 -82.07 -2.49 -6.27
N THR A 15 -82.55 -2.13 -5.08
CA THR A 15 -82.10 -2.55 -3.76
C THR A 15 -82.36 -4.04 -3.53
N THR A 16 -81.33 -4.80 -3.14
CA THR A 16 -81.51 -5.98 -2.28
C THR A 16 -80.27 -6.16 -1.42
N SER A 17 -80.48 -6.05 -0.12
CA SER A 17 -79.46 -6.09 0.92
C SER A 17 -79.02 -7.53 1.18
N ILE A 18 -77.73 -7.85 0.99
CA ILE A 18 -77.08 -9.00 1.61
C ILE A 18 -75.72 -8.52 2.14
N LEU A 19 -75.55 -8.65 3.46
CA LEU A 19 -74.29 -8.45 4.17
C LEU A 19 -73.19 -9.32 3.53
N CYS A 20 -72.11 -8.69 3.06
CA CYS A 20 -70.81 -9.33 2.99
C CYS A 20 -69.85 -8.48 3.83
N ALA A 21 -69.58 -8.99 5.03
CA ALA A 21 -68.61 -8.46 5.94
C ALA A 21 -67.20 -8.55 5.32
N SER A 22 -66.43 -7.50 5.56
CA SER A 22 -64.99 -7.41 5.42
C SER A 22 -64.26 -8.66 5.94
N MET A 23 -63.46 -9.30 5.09
CA MET A 23 -62.31 -10.10 5.50
C MET A 23 -61.06 -9.48 4.88
N MET A 24 -60.56 -8.42 5.51
CA MET A 24 -59.11 -8.21 5.58
C MET A 24 -58.64 -9.05 6.76
N ALA A 25 -58.32 -10.32 6.51
CA ALA A 25 -57.49 -11.08 7.42
C ALA A 25 -56.06 -10.61 7.16
N GLY A 26 -55.56 -9.70 8.02
CA GLY A 26 -54.13 -9.50 8.14
C GLY A 26 -53.52 -10.85 8.50
N ALA A 27 -52.61 -11.35 7.66
CA ALA A 27 -51.72 -12.41 8.08
C ALA A 27 -50.86 -11.81 9.21
N MET A 28 -51.25 -12.06 10.46
CA MET A 28 -50.37 -11.82 11.58
C MET A 28 -49.25 -12.85 11.45
N SER A 29 -48.05 -12.37 11.13
CA SER A 29 -46.83 -13.16 11.26
C SER A 29 -46.78 -13.63 12.72
N ASN A 30 -46.87 -14.94 12.96
CA ASN A 30 -46.65 -15.46 14.31
C ASN A 30 -45.18 -15.27 14.63
N THR A 31 -44.88 -14.72 15.81
CA THR A 31 -43.50 -14.67 16.32
C THR A 31 -42.92 -16.09 16.34
N PRO A 32 -41.70 -16.32 15.84
CA PRO A 32 -41.07 -17.63 15.88
C PRO A 32 -40.99 -18.16 17.32
N GLU A 33 -41.34 -19.43 17.53
CA GLU A 33 -41.19 -20.08 18.86
C GLU A 33 -39.73 -20.52 19.12
N ALA A 34 -38.95 -20.71 18.05
CA ALA A 34 -37.54 -21.07 18.11
C ALA A 34 -36.79 -20.54 16.87
N LEU A 35 -35.55 -20.09 17.09
CA LEU A 35 -34.61 -19.65 16.06
C LEU A 35 -33.26 -20.34 16.26
N ASP A 36 -32.50 -20.55 15.17
CA ASP A 36 -31.10 -20.98 15.23
C ASP A 36 -30.23 -19.90 14.58
N THR A 37 -29.18 -19.48 15.30
CA THR A 37 -28.24 -18.44 14.86
C THR A 37 -26.85 -19.01 14.71
N ASP A 38 -26.27 -18.86 13.52
CA ASP A 38 -24.87 -19.24 13.30
C ASP A 38 -23.94 -18.18 13.91
N VAL A 39 -23.03 -18.62 14.79
CA VAL A 39 -21.95 -17.78 15.31
C VAL A 39 -20.70 -18.02 14.47
N VAL A 40 -20.31 -17.00 13.72
CA VAL A 40 -19.24 -17.07 12.72
C VAL A 40 -18.06 -16.22 13.18
N LEU A 41 -16.85 -16.74 13.08
CA LEU A 41 -15.64 -16.03 13.48
C LEU A 41 -14.61 -16.02 12.36
N THR A 42 -14.08 -14.84 12.09
CA THR A 42 -12.88 -14.63 11.27
C THR A 42 -11.69 -14.38 12.18
N ASN A 43 -10.70 -15.27 12.09
CA ASN A 43 -9.40 -15.11 12.72
C ASN A 43 -8.43 -14.47 11.74
N SER A 44 -8.07 -13.20 11.88
CA SER A 44 -7.00 -12.58 11.06
C SER A 44 -5.63 -12.61 11.74
N THR A 45 -5.44 -13.42 12.78
CA THR A 45 -4.11 -13.65 13.38
C THR A 45 -3.38 -14.81 12.68
N LEU A 46 -2.08 -14.96 12.99
CA LEU A 46 -1.26 -16.08 12.53
C LEU A 46 -1.30 -17.29 13.48
N ASP A 47 -2.02 -17.17 14.60
CA ASP A 47 -2.20 -18.26 15.55
C ASP A 47 -3.46 -19.06 15.20
N THR A 48 -3.45 -20.36 15.52
CA THR A 48 -4.70 -21.14 15.53
C THR A 48 -5.46 -20.84 16.83
N LEU A 49 -6.72 -20.43 16.72
CA LEU A 49 -7.58 -20.23 17.89
C LEU A 49 -8.31 -21.53 18.22
N THR A 50 -8.15 -22.02 19.46
CA THR A 50 -8.97 -23.10 19.99
C THR A 50 -10.30 -22.55 20.50
N VAL A 51 -11.40 -23.25 20.23
CA VAL A 51 -12.77 -22.87 20.62
C VAL A 51 -13.27 -23.83 21.70
N THR A 52 -13.75 -23.28 22.82
CA THR A 52 -14.45 -24.03 23.86
C THR A 52 -15.80 -23.37 24.16
N LEU A 53 -16.86 -24.16 24.20
CA LEU A 53 -18.21 -23.71 24.48
C LEU A 53 -18.60 -24.06 25.92
N GLN A 54 -19.21 -23.12 26.63
CA GLN A 54 -19.73 -23.32 27.99
C GLN A 54 -21.03 -22.54 28.16
N GLY A 55 -22.01 -23.09 28.87
CA GLY A 55 -23.28 -22.40 29.08
C GLY A 55 -24.43 -23.38 29.28
N ASP A 56 -25.64 -22.85 29.38
CA ASP A 56 -26.89 -23.62 29.46
C ASP A 56 -27.76 -23.52 28.19
N ALA A 57 -27.31 -22.75 27.20
CA ALA A 57 -27.98 -22.64 25.91
C ALA A 57 -27.99 -23.94 25.10
N ARG A 58 -29.02 -24.11 24.26
CA ARG A 58 -29.03 -25.15 23.21
C ARG A 58 -28.00 -24.78 22.15
N VAL A 59 -26.97 -25.59 21.96
CA VAL A 59 -25.91 -25.29 20.99
C VAL A 59 -25.43 -26.54 20.24
N GLU A 60 -25.25 -26.42 18.92
CA GLU A 60 -24.48 -27.35 18.10
C GLU A 60 -23.06 -26.81 17.97
N ALA A 61 -22.07 -27.56 18.45
CA ALA A 61 -20.65 -27.24 18.25
C ALA A 61 -20.23 -27.59 16.82
N VAL A 62 -19.80 -26.60 16.04
CA VAL A 62 -19.49 -26.77 14.60
C VAL A 62 -17.99 -26.89 14.37
N ALA A 63 -17.17 -26.06 15.03
CA ALA A 63 -15.72 -26.09 14.90
C ALA A 63 -15.06 -25.91 16.28
N SER A 64 -14.05 -26.74 16.56
CA SER A 64 -13.22 -26.64 17.77
C SER A 64 -11.97 -25.78 17.59
N GLU A 65 -11.64 -25.41 16.35
CA GLU A 65 -10.46 -24.62 16.01
C GLU A 65 -10.75 -23.68 14.82
N ILE A 66 -10.10 -22.53 14.82
CA ILE A 66 -10.09 -21.57 13.71
C ILE A 66 -8.63 -21.38 13.28
N PRO A 67 -8.23 -21.91 12.11
CA PRO A 67 -6.87 -21.75 11.59
C PRO A 67 -6.48 -20.28 11.38
N PRO A 68 -5.18 -19.98 11.18
CA PRO A 68 -4.71 -18.66 10.80
C PRO A 68 -5.47 -18.12 9.58
N LEU A 69 -5.82 -16.84 9.62
CA LEU A 69 -6.47 -16.11 8.53
C LEU A 69 -7.86 -16.66 8.10
N ALA A 70 -8.39 -17.68 8.76
CA ALA A 70 -9.60 -18.38 8.33
C ALA A 70 -10.90 -17.83 8.95
N THR A 71 -12.01 -18.05 8.24
CA THR A 71 -13.37 -17.88 8.78
C THR A 71 -14.02 -19.24 9.03
N ARG A 72 -14.67 -19.41 10.19
CA ARG A 72 -15.40 -20.62 10.56
C ARG A 72 -16.71 -20.28 11.27
N THR A 73 -17.78 -21.01 10.96
CA THR A 73 -18.90 -21.15 11.90
C THR A 73 -18.43 -22.03 13.05
N VAL A 74 -18.50 -21.53 14.28
CA VAL A 74 -18.01 -22.27 15.46
C VAL A 74 -19.13 -22.91 16.25
N ALA A 75 -20.31 -22.29 16.23
CA ALA A 75 -21.47 -22.74 16.98
C ALA A 75 -22.74 -22.36 16.22
N ARG A 76 -23.79 -23.16 16.38
CA ARG A 76 -25.16 -22.80 16.03
C ARG A 76 -25.98 -22.75 17.30
N LEU A 77 -26.39 -21.54 17.68
CA LEU A 77 -27.08 -21.21 18.93
C LEU A 77 -28.59 -21.29 18.73
N GLY A 78 -29.26 -22.13 19.51
CA GLY A 78 -30.71 -22.17 19.59
C GLY A 78 -31.25 -21.12 20.54
N ARG A 79 -32.30 -20.40 20.11
CA ARG A 79 -33.00 -19.36 20.87
C ARG A 79 -34.49 -19.70 20.94
N ASP A 80 -34.98 -20.08 22.11
CA ASP A 80 -36.37 -20.52 22.31
C ASP A 80 -37.16 -19.46 23.09
N SER A 81 -38.38 -19.14 22.63
CA SER A 81 -39.22 -18.06 23.18
C SER A 81 -39.51 -18.17 24.67
N ASP A 82 -39.45 -19.40 25.20
CA ASP A 82 -39.85 -19.73 26.57
C ASP A 82 -38.65 -19.85 27.53
N SER A 83 -37.44 -19.51 27.08
CA SER A 83 -36.20 -19.66 27.85
C SER A 83 -35.29 -18.44 27.73
N ASN A 84 -34.47 -18.22 28.76
CA ASN A 84 -33.35 -17.31 28.72
C ASN A 84 -32.11 -18.12 29.04
N THR A 85 -31.10 -18.07 28.18
CA THR A 85 -29.91 -18.92 28.30
C THR A 85 -28.67 -18.13 27.91
N ASP A 86 -27.52 -18.59 28.40
CA ASP A 86 -26.22 -18.00 28.08
C ASP A 86 -25.33 -19.04 27.38
N LEU A 87 -24.53 -18.55 26.43
CA LEU A 87 -23.44 -19.28 25.78
C LEU A 87 -22.16 -18.43 25.85
N ASP A 88 -21.15 -18.97 26.51
CA ASP A 88 -19.78 -18.47 26.48
C ASP A 88 -18.96 -19.27 25.45
N ILE A 89 -18.36 -18.55 24.50
CA ILE A 89 -17.41 -19.07 23.52
C ILE A 89 -16.02 -18.56 23.91
N ARG A 90 -15.23 -19.42 24.54
CA ARG A 90 -13.85 -19.13 24.90
C ARG A 90 -12.94 -19.42 23.71
N LEU A 91 -12.18 -18.41 23.31
CA LEU A 91 -11.13 -18.48 22.30
C LEU A 91 -9.78 -18.43 22.98
N SER A 92 -8.84 -19.28 22.57
CA SER A 92 -7.52 -19.35 23.18
C SER A 92 -6.43 -19.64 22.15
N ALA A 93 -5.34 -18.88 22.24
CA ALA A 93 -4.06 -19.13 21.58
C ALA A 93 -3.01 -19.49 22.65
N ALA A 94 -1.73 -19.52 22.29
CA ALA A 94 -0.65 -19.90 23.21
C ALA A 94 -0.48 -18.91 24.38
N ASP A 95 -0.67 -17.61 24.13
CA ASP A 95 -0.32 -16.52 25.03
C ASP A 95 -1.50 -15.59 25.38
N TYR A 96 -2.66 -15.77 24.75
CA TYR A 96 -3.89 -15.03 25.08
C TYR A 96 -5.15 -15.88 25.03
N SER A 97 -6.18 -15.41 25.74
CA SER A 97 -7.52 -15.97 25.68
C SER A 97 -8.55 -14.91 25.98
N PHE A 98 -9.73 -15.01 25.37
CA PHE A 98 -10.87 -14.16 25.65
C PHE A 98 -12.17 -14.92 25.44
N THR A 99 -13.27 -14.41 25.95
CA THR A 99 -14.59 -15.02 25.89
C THR A 99 -15.53 -14.09 25.14
N LEU A 100 -16.29 -14.65 24.20
CA LEU A 100 -17.47 -14.02 23.62
C LEU A 100 -18.70 -14.59 24.34
N THR A 101 -19.54 -13.74 24.89
CA THR A 101 -20.75 -14.14 25.60
C THR A 101 -21.97 -13.82 24.74
N GLN A 102 -22.85 -14.78 24.53
CA GLN A 102 -24.14 -14.63 23.88
C GLN A 102 -25.23 -14.92 24.90
N GLN A 103 -26.17 -13.99 25.07
CA GLN A 103 -27.28 -14.12 25.99
C GLN A 103 -28.59 -14.05 25.22
N THR A 104 -29.48 -15.01 25.48
CA THR A 104 -30.80 -15.08 24.87
C THR A 104 -31.85 -14.63 25.88
N GLN A 105 -32.79 -13.81 25.41
CA GLN A 105 -34.01 -13.49 26.14
C GLN A 105 -35.22 -13.87 25.27
N GLY A 106 -35.76 -15.08 25.47
CA GLY A 106 -36.61 -15.69 24.47
C GLY A 106 -35.84 -15.88 23.16
N THR A 107 -36.39 -15.33 22.07
CA THR A 107 -35.71 -15.31 20.77
C THR A 107 -34.73 -14.15 20.60
N ASP A 108 -34.74 -13.14 21.47
CA ASP A 108 -33.85 -11.98 21.34
C ASP A 108 -32.41 -12.37 21.68
N LEU A 109 -31.44 -11.82 20.94
CA LEU A 109 -30.02 -12.10 21.12
C LEU A 109 -29.27 -10.84 21.51
N SER A 110 -28.42 -10.96 22.52
CA SER A 110 -27.44 -9.95 22.87
C SER A 110 -26.06 -10.58 23.02
N PHE A 111 -25.03 -9.77 22.85
CA PHE A 111 -23.65 -10.25 22.82
C PHE A 111 -22.67 -9.28 23.46
N ALA A 112 -21.66 -9.84 24.11
CA ALA A 112 -20.56 -9.13 24.75
C ALA A 112 -19.25 -9.88 24.54
N ALA A 113 -18.13 -9.27 24.93
CA ALA A 113 -16.83 -9.93 24.91
C ALA A 113 -15.96 -9.46 26.08
N GLN A 114 -15.06 -10.32 26.56
CA GLN A 114 -14.14 -9.94 27.62
C GLN A 114 -12.86 -10.77 27.61
N SER A 115 -11.78 -10.17 28.11
CA SER A 115 -10.53 -10.82 28.48
C SER A 115 -10.19 -10.48 29.94
N SER A 116 -9.01 -10.89 30.41
CA SER A 116 -8.47 -10.43 31.70
C SER A 116 -8.30 -8.91 31.77
N ASP A 117 -8.01 -8.27 30.62
CA ASP A 117 -7.50 -6.90 30.58
C ASP A 117 -8.47 -5.90 29.91
N TRP A 118 -9.56 -6.39 29.30
CA TRP A 118 -10.53 -5.56 28.61
C TRP A 118 -11.92 -6.19 28.63
N GLN A 119 -12.95 -5.35 28.47
CA GLN A 119 -14.33 -5.76 28.39
C GLN A 119 -15.06 -4.91 27.34
N VAL A 120 -15.86 -5.58 26.52
CA VAL A 120 -16.80 -4.99 25.57
C VAL A 120 -18.18 -5.01 26.19
N ALA A 121 -18.85 -3.86 26.19
CA ALA A 121 -20.22 -3.75 26.69
C ALA A 121 -21.19 -4.54 25.80
N GLN A 122 -22.26 -5.03 26.42
CA GLN A 122 -23.32 -5.77 25.73
C GLN A 122 -23.96 -4.94 24.62
N GLN A 123 -24.13 -5.56 23.46
CA GLN A 123 -24.86 -5.05 22.29
C GLN A 123 -26.02 -6.00 21.97
N SER A 124 -27.00 -5.56 21.18
CA SER A 124 -28.17 -6.38 20.81
C SER A 124 -28.77 -6.03 19.44
N ASP A 125 -28.11 -5.16 18.69
CA ASP A 125 -28.56 -4.72 17.37
C ASP A 125 -27.75 -5.39 16.24
N GLU A 126 -28.11 -5.09 15.00
CA GLU A 126 -27.47 -5.62 13.79
C GLU A 126 -26.45 -4.65 13.17
N ASP A 127 -26.15 -3.53 13.83
CA ASP A 127 -25.13 -2.60 13.35
C ASP A 127 -23.74 -3.21 13.48
N ILE A 128 -22.77 -2.65 12.72
CA ILE A 128 -21.38 -3.06 12.86
C ILE A 128 -20.76 -2.33 14.05
N HIS A 129 -20.35 -3.09 15.05
CA HIS A 129 -19.59 -2.59 16.19
C HIS A 129 -18.11 -2.94 16.04
N ARG A 130 -17.23 -2.00 16.40
CA ARG A 130 -15.77 -2.17 16.38
C ARG A 130 -15.17 -1.72 17.71
N PHE A 131 -14.42 -2.60 18.34
CA PHE A 131 -13.82 -2.37 19.66
C PHE A 131 -12.30 -2.52 19.58
N SER A 132 -11.56 -1.57 20.13
CA SER A 132 -10.13 -1.73 20.39
C SER A 132 -9.92 -2.69 21.55
N VAL A 133 -9.15 -3.75 21.32
CA VAL A 133 -8.85 -4.82 22.29
C VAL A 133 -7.37 -5.15 22.22
N ASN A 134 -6.87 -5.92 23.18
CA ASN A 134 -5.49 -6.39 23.17
C ASN A 134 -5.46 -7.93 23.14
N LEU A 135 -4.63 -8.49 22.28
CA LEU A 135 -4.32 -9.92 22.23
C LEU A 135 -2.88 -10.10 22.69
N ALA A 136 -2.71 -10.65 23.89
CA ALA A 136 -1.44 -10.63 24.61
C ALA A 136 -0.89 -9.20 24.70
N SER A 137 0.24 -8.90 24.05
CA SER A 137 0.85 -7.57 24.01
C SER A 137 0.58 -6.79 22.72
N ALA A 138 -0.26 -7.30 21.80
CA ALA A 138 -0.56 -6.66 20.53
C ALA A 138 -1.94 -6.00 20.53
N ASP A 139 -2.00 -4.77 20.05
CA ASP A 139 -3.26 -4.06 19.79
C ASP A 139 -4.03 -4.77 18.66
N ALA A 140 -5.35 -4.86 18.81
CA ALA A 140 -6.23 -5.47 17.82
C ALA A 140 -7.60 -4.79 17.82
N GLN A 141 -8.38 -5.09 16.79
CA GLN A 141 -9.78 -4.75 16.71
C GLN A 141 -10.63 -6.03 16.79
N LEU A 142 -11.63 -6.03 17.66
CA LEU A 142 -12.73 -6.97 17.61
C LEU A 142 -13.91 -6.27 16.96
N ALA A 143 -14.31 -6.73 15.77
CA ALA A 143 -15.51 -6.27 15.09
C ALA A 143 -16.61 -7.33 15.17
N VAL A 144 -17.87 -6.90 15.25
CA VAL A 144 -19.03 -7.80 15.29
C VAL A 144 -20.22 -7.18 14.57
N LYS A 145 -21.03 -8.03 13.92
CA LYS A 145 -22.27 -7.64 13.25
C LYS A 145 -23.29 -8.76 13.31
N GLY A 146 -24.54 -8.42 13.66
CA GLY A 146 -25.70 -9.28 13.46
C GLY A 146 -26.21 -9.21 12.01
N THR A 147 -26.82 -10.28 11.50
CA THR A 147 -27.49 -10.25 10.20
C THR A 147 -28.70 -11.15 10.25
N ASP A 148 -29.87 -10.57 9.99
CA ASP A 148 -31.18 -11.26 9.96
C ASP A 148 -31.46 -12.03 11.27
N LEU A 149 -31.12 -11.42 12.41
CA LEU A 149 -31.27 -12.01 13.74
C LEU A 149 -32.73 -12.26 14.11
N ASP A 150 -33.69 -11.54 13.55
CA ASP A 150 -35.12 -11.81 13.75
C ASP A 150 -35.57 -13.14 13.10
N ASP A 151 -34.80 -13.65 12.12
CA ASP A 151 -35.09 -14.87 11.35
C ASP A 151 -34.09 -16.01 11.63
N GLY A 152 -33.29 -15.91 12.69
CA GLY A 152 -32.23 -16.88 13.01
C GLY A 152 -30.87 -16.34 12.64
N GLY A 153 -30.64 -16.13 11.34
CA GLY A 153 -29.52 -15.34 10.84
C GLY A 153 -28.14 -15.74 11.35
N SER A 154 -27.24 -14.77 11.44
CA SER A 154 -25.87 -14.98 11.92
C SER A 154 -25.34 -13.83 12.77
N LEU A 155 -24.43 -14.17 13.68
CA LEU A 155 -23.62 -13.23 14.44
C LEU A 155 -22.16 -13.44 14.04
N GLN A 156 -21.61 -12.48 13.28
CA GLN A 156 -20.27 -12.58 12.71
C GLN A 156 -19.29 -11.70 13.48
N TYR A 157 -18.23 -12.31 14.00
CA TYR A 157 -17.09 -11.63 14.60
C TYR A 157 -15.87 -11.65 13.65
N ALA A 158 -15.07 -10.60 13.70
CA ALA A 158 -13.76 -10.54 13.06
C ALA A 158 -12.72 -10.00 14.05
N ILE A 159 -11.62 -10.73 14.19
CA ILE A 159 -10.47 -10.34 15.02
C ILE A 159 -9.40 -9.86 14.05
N GLN A 160 -9.10 -8.58 14.06
CA GLN A 160 -8.11 -7.96 13.18
C GLN A 160 -6.96 -7.39 14.01
N PRO A 161 -5.79 -8.06 14.08
CA PRO A 161 -4.63 -7.50 14.77
C PRO A 161 -4.17 -6.22 14.07
N GLN A 162 -3.77 -5.23 14.86
CA GLN A 162 -3.09 -4.07 14.32
C GLN A 162 -1.70 -4.49 13.87
N GLN A 163 -1.37 -4.20 12.62
CA GLN A 163 -0.09 -4.58 12.09
C GLN A 163 1.03 -3.80 12.80
N GLN A 164 2.00 -4.51 13.38
CA GLN A 164 3.22 -3.88 13.85
C GLN A 164 3.99 -3.36 12.65
N LYS A 165 4.24 -2.04 12.63
CA LYS A 165 5.03 -1.38 11.60
C LYS A 165 6.50 -1.36 12.01
N PRO A 166 7.44 -1.46 11.07
CA PRO A 166 8.85 -1.21 11.38
C PRO A 166 8.98 0.22 11.95
N ALA A 167 9.83 0.37 12.96
CA ALA A 167 10.19 1.72 13.42
C ALA A 167 11.05 2.40 12.32
N PRO A 168 10.97 3.73 12.14
CA PRO A 168 11.91 4.45 11.31
C PRO A 168 13.32 4.22 11.85
N GLY A 169 14.08 3.38 11.16
CA GLY A 169 15.42 2.99 11.56
C GLY A 169 16.48 4.01 11.15
N ASP A 170 17.72 3.74 11.54
CA ASP A 170 18.86 4.57 11.17
C ASP A 170 19.23 4.42 9.68
N ALA A 171 20.38 4.95 9.26
CA ALA A 171 20.81 4.86 7.88
C ALA A 171 21.00 3.41 7.39
N GLY A 172 21.30 2.45 8.28
CA GLY A 172 21.57 1.05 7.96
C GLY A 172 20.34 0.15 7.97
N ASP A 173 19.29 0.55 8.68
CA ASP A 173 17.99 -0.12 8.63
C ASP A 173 17.28 0.18 7.30
N PHE A 174 16.62 -0.81 6.69
CA PHE A 174 15.82 -0.59 5.48
C PHE A 174 14.64 -1.54 5.42
N SER A 175 13.44 -0.98 5.24
CA SER A 175 12.18 -1.71 5.20
C SER A 175 11.45 -1.54 3.87
N VAL A 176 10.96 -2.64 3.31
CA VAL A 176 10.26 -2.68 2.02
C VAL A 176 8.92 -3.39 2.17
N LEU A 177 7.82 -2.77 1.75
CA LEU A 177 6.55 -3.46 1.52
C LEU A 177 6.40 -3.77 0.03
N SER A 178 6.42 -5.05 -0.34
CA SER A 178 6.04 -5.53 -1.66
C SER A 178 4.58 -5.95 -1.65
N TYR A 179 3.76 -5.36 -2.51
CA TYR A 179 2.34 -5.66 -2.55
C TYR A 179 1.76 -5.61 -3.96
N ASN A 180 1.27 -6.76 -4.44
CA ASN A 180 0.35 -6.85 -5.55
C ASN A 180 -1.02 -6.32 -5.11
N ILE A 181 -1.45 -5.17 -5.65
CA ILE A 181 -2.65 -4.46 -5.21
C ILE A 181 -3.93 -4.84 -5.98
N TRP A 182 -3.79 -5.70 -7.00
CA TRP A 182 -4.91 -6.21 -7.81
C TRP A 182 -5.84 -5.11 -8.32
N ALA A 183 -5.26 -4.03 -8.84
CA ALA A 183 -5.99 -2.94 -9.47
C ALA A 183 -6.12 -3.20 -10.98
N THR A 184 -6.74 -4.34 -11.30
CA THR A 184 -6.82 -4.94 -12.64
C THR A 184 -8.27 -5.20 -13.07
N THR A 185 -9.13 -4.18 -13.15
CA THR A 185 -10.57 -4.38 -13.42
C THR A 185 -10.80 -5.17 -14.72
N ILE A 186 -9.93 -4.97 -15.72
CA ILE A 186 -10.02 -5.68 -17.01
C ILE A 186 -9.81 -7.19 -16.88
N PHE A 187 -9.10 -7.63 -15.84
CA PHE A 187 -8.81 -9.03 -15.52
C PHE A 187 -9.67 -9.57 -14.38
N GLY A 188 -10.67 -8.81 -13.92
CA GLY A 188 -11.73 -9.32 -13.05
C GLY A 188 -11.74 -8.75 -11.64
N SER A 189 -10.79 -7.86 -11.29
CA SER A 189 -10.74 -7.29 -9.94
C SER A 189 -12.02 -6.58 -9.54
N LYS A 190 -12.36 -6.67 -8.25
CA LYS A 190 -13.59 -6.14 -7.64
C LYS A 190 -13.27 -5.10 -6.60
N GLU A 191 -14.23 -4.21 -6.35
CA GLU A 191 -14.17 -3.20 -5.29
C GLU A 191 -12.86 -2.38 -5.29
N VAL A 192 -12.27 -2.17 -6.48
CA VAL A 192 -10.92 -1.59 -6.64
C VAL A 192 -10.79 -0.28 -5.87
N SER A 193 -11.63 0.71 -6.15
CA SER A 193 -11.58 2.00 -5.46
C SER A 193 -11.79 1.87 -3.94
N THR A 194 -12.69 0.99 -3.50
CA THR A 194 -13.00 0.75 -2.09
C THR A 194 -11.78 0.17 -1.36
N ARG A 195 -11.13 -0.85 -1.95
CA ARG A 195 -9.93 -1.48 -1.39
C ARG A 195 -8.73 -0.53 -1.38
N LEU A 196 -8.45 0.14 -2.50
CA LEU A 196 -7.31 1.07 -2.60
C LEU A 196 -7.44 2.25 -1.61
N GLN A 197 -8.64 2.67 -1.24
CA GLN A 197 -8.83 3.71 -0.21
C GLN A 197 -8.38 3.26 1.19
N GLN A 198 -8.35 1.96 1.47
CA GLN A 198 -7.91 1.42 2.76
C GLN A 198 -6.40 1.14 2.80
N MET A 199 -5.76 1.03 1.64
CA MET A 199 -4.35 0.64 1.52
C MET A 199 -3.35 1.63 2.17
N PRO A 200 -3.56 2.96 2.20
CA PRO A 200 -2.60 3.88 2.82
C PRO A 200 -2.25 3.54 4.27
N GLU A 201 -3.22 3.09 5.07
CA GLU A 201 -2.96 2.69 6.47
C GLU A 201 -2.04 1.45 6.56
N VAL A 202 -2.22 0.49 5.65
CA VAL A 202 -1.37 -0.70 5.60
C VAL A 202 -0.01 -0.39 4.98
N MET A 203 0.04 0.54 4.03
CA MET A 203 1.25 0.97 3.34
C MET A 203 2.08 1.99 4.11
N ALA A 204 1.56 2.64 5.15
CA ALA A 204 2.33 3.55 5.96
C ALA A 204 3.39 2.81 6.81
N GLY A 205 4.52 3.47 7.04
CA GLY A 205 5.57 3.04 7.97
C GLY A 205 6.90 2.60 7.36
N TYR A 206 6.94 2.26 6.07
CA TYR A 206 8.11 1.65 5.44
C TYR A 206 9.02 2.68 4.78
N ASP A 207 10.25 2.31 4.47
CA ASP A 207 11.15 3.17 3.69
C ASP A 207 10.72 3.23 2.22
N VAL A 208 10.33 2.07 1.68
CA VAL A 208 9.94 1.89 0.28
C VAL A 208 8.74 0.94 0.15
N LEU A 209 7.87 1.24 -0.81
CA LEU A 209 6.82 0.36 -1.29
C LEU A 209 7.15 -0.08 -2.72
N VAL A 210 7.00 -1.37 -2.99
CA VAL A 210 6.98 -1.95 -4.32
C VAL A 210 5.56 -2.40 -4.61
N LEU A 211 4.90 -1.71 -5.54
CA LEU A 211 3.53 -2.00 -5.91
C LEU A 211 3.49 -2.71 -7.26
N THR A 212 2.74 -3.79 -7.36
CA THR A 212 2.46 -4.48 -8.62
C THR A 212 0.95 -4.50 -8.89
N GLU A 213 0.55 -4.66 -10.15
CA GLU A 213 -0.83 -4.60 -10.62
C GLU A 213 -1.57 -3.25 -10.45
N ALA A 214 -0.85 -2.14 -10.42
CA ALA A 214 -1.43 -0.80 -10.46
C ALA A 214 -1.91 -0.38 -11.88
N PHE A 215 -2.80 -1.17 -12.51
CA PHE A 215 -3.20 -0.97 -13.91
C PHE A 215 -4.38 0.00 -14.08
N ASP A 216 -5.32 0.02 -13.13
CA ASP A 216 -6.48 0.90 -13.19
C ASP A 216 -6.07 2.34 -12.89
N LEU A 217 -5.82 3.12 -13.96
CA LEU A 217 -5.16 4.43 -13.89
C LEU A 217 -5.82 5.40 -12.91
N ALA A 218 -7.14 5.53 -12.92
CA ALA A 218 -7.84 6.49 -12.06
C ALA A 218 -7.69 6.15 -10.55
N PRO A 219 -8.11 4.95 -10.06
CA PRO A 219 -7.94 4.62 -8.65
C PRO A 219 -6.47 4.47 -8.24
N SER A 220 -5.60 3.96 -9.11
CA SER A 220 -4.16 3.86 -8.82
C SER A 220 -3.51 5.24 -8.67
N ASN A 221 -3.86 6.22 -9.53
CA ASN A 221 -3.37 7.59 -9.38
C ASN A 221 -3.92 8.28 -8.13
N THR A 222 -5.16 7.98 -7.72
CA THR A 222 -5.69 8.46 -6.43
C THR A 222 -4.89 7.91 -5.26
N LEU A 223 -4.62 6.60 -5.24
CA LEU A 223 -3.77 5.97 -4.21
C LEU A 223 -2.37 6.60 -4.19
N LEU A 224 -1.69 6.68 -5.35
CA LEU A 224 -0.37 7.27 -5.45
C LEU A 224 -0.34 8.72 -4.99
N SER A 225 -1.38 9.51 -5.31
CA SER A 225 -1.53 10.88 -4.82
C SER A 225 -1.68 10.95 -3.31
N THR A 226 -2.48 10.08 -2.69
CA THR A 226 -2.61 10.02 -1.23
C THR A 226 -1.31 9.59 -0.56
N LEU A 227 -0.58 8.64 -1.16
CA LEU A 227 0.71 8.19 -0.64
C LEU A 227 1.79 9.27 -0.68
N ARG A 228 1.66 10.34 -1.48
CA ARG A 228 2.67 11.41 -1.56
C ARG A 228 2.92 12.14 -0.25
N ASP A 229 1.93 12.17 0.64
CA ASP A 229 2.07 12.81 1.95
C ASP A 229 3.21 12.19 2.78
N GLU A 230 3.44 10.88 2.61
CA GLU A 230 4.49 10.13 3.30
C GLU A 230 5.62 9.68 2.35
N TYR A 231 5.28 9.38 1.10
CA TYR A 231 6.15 8.84 0.06
C TYR A 231 6.20 9.77 -1.16
N PRO A 232 6.87 10.94 -1.04
CA PRO A 232 6.89 11.96 -2.09
C PRO A 232 7.68 11.53 -3.34
N TYR A 233 8.55 10.51 -3.24
CA TYR A 233 9.40 10.07 -4.34
C TYR A 233 8.82 8.82 -5.00
N GLN A 234 8.23 8.99 -6.19
CA GLN A 234 7.52 7.94 -6.90
C GLN A 234 8.08 7.79 -8.31
N THR A 235 8.37 6.57 -8.74
CA THR A 235 8.81 6.29 -10.10
C THR A 235 7.66 6.39 -11.10
N GLY A 236 8.00 6.53 -12.38
CA GLY A 236 7.05 6.35 -13.48
C GLY A 236 6.64 4.88 -13.66
N ASP A 237 5.69 4.67 -14.59
CA ASP A 237 5.49 3.34 -15.20
C ASP A 237 6.41 3.15 -16.40
N ILE A 238 6.55 1.90 -16.81
CA ILE A 238 7.14 1.52 -18.08
C ILE A 238 6.07 1.11 -19.10
N PHE A 239 6.28 1.51 -20.36
CA PHE A 239 5.39 1.17 -21.46
C PHE A 239 6.17 0.82 -22.72
N LYS A 240 5.95 -0.38 -23.27
CA LYS A 240 6.48 -0.80 -24.57
C LYS A 240 5.49 -0.47 -25.67
N GLY A 241 5.92 0.33 -26.65
CA GLY A 241 5.10 0.63 -27.83
C GLY A 241 4.57 -0.65 -28.49
N GLY A 242 3.27 -0.69 -28.77
CA GLY A 242 2.58 -1.87 -29.31
C GLY A 242 1.90 -2.76 -28.25
N LYS A 243 2.11 -2.50 -26.96
CA LYS A 243 1.33 -3.10 -25.86
C LYS A 243 0.06 -2.29 -25.58
N LEU A 244 -0.91 -2.90 -24.90
CA LEU A 244 -2.17 -2.25 -24.51
C LEU A 244 -2.08 -1.58 -23.14
N LEU A 245 -1.34 -2.20 -22.22
CA LEU A 245 -1.18 -1.72 -20.85
C LEU A 245 0.28 -1.39 -20.54
N GLN A 246 0.47 -0.49 -19.58
CA GLN A 246 1.76 -0.27 -18.92
C GLN A 246 2.14 -1.49 -18.07
N SER A 247 3.12 -1.41 -17.17
CA SER A 247 3.46 -2.57 -16.32
C SER A 247 2.64 -2.69 -15.05
N GLY A 248 2.03 -1.60 -14.59
CA GLY A 248 1.38 -1.58 -13.28
C GLY A 248 2.37 -1.78 -12.12
N THR A 249 3.68 -1.62 -12.37
CA THR A 249 4.74 -1.74 -11.35
C THR A 249 5.24 -0.36 -10.94
N ARG A 250 5.42 -0.11 -9.65
CA ARG A 250 5.94 1.16 -9.10
C ARG A 250 6.90 0.93 -7.95
N ILE A 251 7.89 1.82 -7.84
CA ILE A 251 8.64 2.06 -6.60
C ILE A 251 8.16 3.40 -6.03
N VAL A 252 7.77 3.38 -4.75
CA VAL A 252 7.26 4.54 -4.00
C VAL A 252 8.08 4.65 -2.72
N SER A 253 8.72 5.79 -2.48
CA SER A 253 9.79 5.94 -1.48
C SER A 253 9.60 7.18 -0.62
N ARG A 254 9.92 7.05 0.68
CA ARG A 254 10.08 8.19 1.60
C ARG A 254 11.36 8.97 1.35
N TRP A 255 12.33 8.31 0.75
CA TRP A 255 13.69 8.80 0.54
C TRP A 255 13.94 9.15 -0.92
N PRO A 256 14.76 10.18 -1.20
CA PRO A 256 15.02 10.62 -2.57
C PRO A 256 15.48 9.51 -3.50
N VAL A 257 14.93 9.52 -4.71
CA VAL A 257 15.36 8.65 -5.82
C VAL A 257 16.32 9.43 -6.71
N GLU A 258 17.62 9.22 -6.55
CA GLU A 258 18.67 9.87 -7.35
C GLU A 258 18.65 9.42 -8.80
N VAL A 259 18.43 8.13 -9.04
CA VAL A 259 18.41 7.53 -10.38
C VAL A 259 17.18 6.66 -10.49
N GLU A 260 16.48 6.77 -11.60
CA GLU A 260 15.45 5.83 -12.03
C GLU A 260 15.78 5.36 -13.43
N ASP A 261 15.68 4.06 -13.64
CA ASP A 261 15.86 3.41 -14.92
C ASP A 261 14.99 2.15 -14.96
N ALA A 262 14.91 1.50 -16.12
CA ALA A 262 14.15 0.26 -16.24
C ALA A 262 14.59 -0.57 -17.44
N GLU A 263 14.35 -1.88 -17.34
CA GLU A 263 14.49 -2.81 -18.46
C GLU A 263 13.14 -3.45 -18.77
N VAL A 264 12.73 -3.39 -20.03
CA VAL A 264 11.48 -4.00 -20.50
C VAL A 264 11.77 -5.39 -21.06
N PHE A 265 11.07 -6.39 -20.56
CA PHE A 265 11.28 -7.76 -20.99
C PHE A 265 10.84 -8.01 -22.43
N ASP A 266 11.58 -8.90 -23.09
CA ASP A 266 11.28 -9.31 -24.46
C ASP A 266 10.28 -10.45 -24.54
N GLU A 267 10.48 -11.48 -23.72
CA GLU A 267 9.65 -12.67 -23.70
C GLU A 267 8.35 -12.45 -22.91
N CYS A 268 7.25 -12.96 -23.43
CA CYS A 268 5.95 -13.03 -22.77
C CYS A 268 5.13 -14.16 -23.40
N ASN A 269 4.10 -14.62 -22.70
CA ASN A 269 3.18 -15.62 -23.25
C ASN A 269 1.71 -15.29 -22.97
N ALA A 270 0.82 -15.76 -23.86
CA ALA A 270 -0.63 -15.65 -23.75
C ALA A 270 -1.15 -14.22 -23.51
N ILE A 271 -2.21 -14.08 -22.69
CA ILE A 271 -2.87 -12.81 -22.40
C ILE A 271 -1.93 -11.81 -21.69
N GLN A 272 -0.91 -12.32 -20.98
CA GLN A 272 0.07 -11.48 -20.28
C GLN A 272 0.89 -10.61 -21.24
N CYS A 273 1.00 -11.00 -22.52
CA CYS A 273 1.61 -10.18 -23.55
C CYS A 273 0.85 -8.87 -23.84
N ALA A 274 -0.37 -8.66 -23.34
CA ALA A 274 -1.09 -7.39 -23.48
C ALA A 274 -0.48 -6.26 -22.63
N ALA A 275 0.15 -6.61 -21.50
CA ALA A 275 0.82 -5.68 -20.61
C ALA A 275 2.32 -5.57 -20.92
N THR A 276 2.89 -4.42 -20.55
CA THR A 276 4.35 -4.29 -20.50
C THR A 276 4.84 -5.06 -19.28
N ARG A 277 5.92 -5.82 -19.41
CA ARG A 277 6.56 -6.53 -18.30
C ARG A 277 8.01 -6.08 -18.24
N GLY A 278 8.59 -6.00 -17.06
CA GLY A 278 9.95 -5.49 -16.90
C GLY A 278 10.38 -5.39 -15.44
N VAL A 279 11.51 -4.75 -15.25
CA VAL A 279 12.06 -4.39 -13.94
C VAL A 279 12.29 -2.88 -13.90
N ILE A 280 11.81 -2.23 -12.84
CA ILE A 280 12.09 -0.82 -12.54
C ILE A 280 13.21 -0.77 -11.51
N TYR A 281 14.19 0.10 -11.72
CA TYR A 281 15.32 0.33 -10.82
C TYR A 281 15.24 1.74 -10.21
N ALA A 282 15.48 1.83 -8.91
CA ALA A 282 15.66 3.09 -8.19
C ALA A 282 16.94 3.06 -7.35
N LYS A 283 17.78 4.09 -7.51
CA LYS A 283 18.88 4.41 -6.58
C LYS A 283 18.35 5.38 -5.52
N ILE A 284 18.27 4.92 -4.28
CA ILE A 284 17.63 5.63 -3.16
C ILE A 284 18.69 6.13 -2.19
N GLN A 285 18.57 7.38 -1.74
CA GLN A 285 19.45 7.96 -0.72
C GLN A 285 18.74 8.08 0.62
N LYS A 286 19.05 7.17 1.55
CA LYS A 286 18.53 7.19 2.91
C LYS A 286 19.61 7.69 3.86
N GLN A 287 19.44 8.92 4.37
CA GLN A 287 20.28 9.48 5.43
C GLN A 287 21.80 9.40 5.16
N GLY A 288 22.22 9.59 3.91
CA GLY A 288 23.63 9.52 3.48
C GLY A 288 24.11 8.12 3.05
N LYS A 289 23.25 7.09 3.14
CA LYS A 289 23.51 5.75 2.62
C LYS A 289 22.70 5.50 1.35
N VAL A 290 23.36 4.93 0.34
CA VAL A 290 22.74 4.52 -0.92
C VAL A 290 22.10 3.14 -0.77
N TYR A 291 20.94 2.95 -1.39
CA TYR A 291 20.26 1.67 -1.57
C TYR A 291 19.84 1.50 -3.03
N HIS A 292 20.01 0.31 -3.59
CA HIS A 292 19.51 -0.04 -4.92
C HIS A 292 18.27 -0.93 -4.78
N VAL A 293 17.13 -0.47 -5.30
CA VAL A 293 15.87 -1.21 -5.24
C VAL A 293 15.39 -1.55 -6.64
N PHE A 294 15.06 -2.81 -6.86
CA PHE A 294 14.47 -3.32 -8.10
C PHE A 294 13.05 -3.81 -7.84
N ALA A 295 12.10 -3.35 -8.64
CA ALA A 295 10.70 -3.78 -8.59
C ALA A 295 10.35 -4.55 -9.87
N THR A 296 9.70 -5.71 -9.75
CA THR A 296 9.24 -6.47 -10.91
C THR A 296 7.90 -7.15 -10.69
N HIS A 297 7.20 -7.43 -11.78
CA HIS A 297 6.08 -8.35 -11.82
C HIS A 297 6.27 -9.22 -13.07
N THR A 298 6.71 -10.47 -12.90
CA THR A 298 7.06 -11.36 -14.03
C THR A 298 5.82 -12.08 -14.59
N GLN A 299 6.00 -12.83 -15.68
CA GLN A 299 4.99 -13.68 -16.31
C GLN A 299 4.34 -14.61 -15.26
N SER A 300 3.01 -14.74 -15.26
CA SER A 300 2.26 -15.61 -14.34
C SER A 300 2.10 -17.05 -14.84
N SER A 301 1.51 -17.91 -13.99
CA SER A 301 1.06 -19.29 -14.30
C SER A 301 2.19 -20.32 -14.47
N ASP A 302 1.91 -21.57 -14.08
CA ASP A 302 2.91 -22.64 -13.94
C ASP A 302 2.92 -23.69 -15.07
N ASP A 303 2.19 -23.48 -16.18
CA ASP A 303 2.39 -24.30 -17.38
C ASP A 303 3.73 -23.99 -18.07
N ASP A 304 4.23 -24.96 -18.85
CA ASP A 304 5.58 -24.95 -19.39
C ASP A 304 5.92 -23.69 -20.21
N ASP A 305 4.99 -23.22 -21.06
CA ASP A 305 5.24 -22.05 -21.91
C ASP A 305 5.36 -20.77 -21.06
N ASN A 306 4.47 -20.61 -20.07
CA ASN A 306 4.51 -19.49 -19.14
C ASN A 306 5.74 -19.53 -18.22
N ARG A 307 6.11 -20.70 -17.71
CA ARG A 307 7.34 -20.90 -16.92
C ARG A 307 8.60 -20.58 -17.72
N ASN A 308 8.67 -21.00 -18.98
CA ASN A 308 9.82 -20.70 -19.85
C ASN A 308 9.96 -19.19 -20.10
N ALA A 309 8.85 -18.51 -20.38
CA ALA A 309 8.84 -17.05 -20.51
C ALA A 309 9.27 -16.37 -19.20
N ARG A 310 8.77 -16.80 -18.04
CA ARG A 310 9.18 -16.28 -16.72
C ARG A 310 10.69 -16.46 -16.48
N LYS A 311 11.25 -17.63 -16.79
CA LYS A 311 12.70 -17.88 -16.65
C LYS A 311 13.54 -16.99 -17.57
N ALA A 312 13.08 -16.74 -18.80
CA ALA A 312 13.76 -15.81 -19.71
C ALA A 312 13.74 -14.37 -19.18
N GLN A 313 12.61 -13.94 -18.60
CA GLN A 313 12.50 -12.63 -17.95
C GLN A 313 13.44 -12.50 -16.74
N LEU A 314 13.53 -13.52 -15.88
CA LEU A 314 14.45 -13.55 -14.75
C LEU A 314 15.92 -13.50 -15.18
N GLN A 315 16.27 -14.21 -16.26
CA GLN A 315 17.61 -14.14 -16.83
C GLN A 315 17.92 -12.73 -17.36
N GLN A 316 16.99 -12.12 -18.11
CA GLN A 316 17.14 -10.76 -18.63
C GLN A 316 17.26 -9.73 -17.48
N MET A 317 16.46 -9.87 -16.42
CA MET A 317 16.56 -9.04 -15.22
C MET A 317 17.94 -9.18 -14.57
N GLY A 318 18.45 -10.40 -14.40
CA GLY A 318 19.79 -10.63 -13.87
C GLY A 318 20.89 -10.02 -14.72
N ASP A 319 20.79 -10.13 -16.04
CA ASP A 319 21.75 -9.54 -16.98
C ASP A 319 21.73 -8.01 -16.94
N TYR A 320 20.54 -7.41 -16.86
CA TYR A 320 20.37 -5.97 -16.65
C TYR A 320 21.02 -5.51 -15.34
N ILE A 321 20.73 -6.16 -14.21
CA ILE A 321 21.31 -5.81 -12.90
C ILE A 321 22.84 -5.88 -12.95
N ARG A 322 23.40 -6.95 -13.53
CA ARG A 322 24.85 -7.08 -13.73
C ARG A 322 25.42 -5.97 -14.62
N SER A 323 24.70 -5.55 -15.66
CA SER A 323 25.14 -4.49 -16.58
C SER A 323 25.31 -3.11 -15.90
N LEU A 324 24.58 -2.88 -14.81
CA LEU A 324 24.67 -1.63 -14.04
C LEU A 324 25.99 -1.50 -13.27
N ASN A 325 26.75 -2.60 -13.09
CA ASN A 325 28.03 -2.62 -12.37
C ASN A 325 27.95 -1.94 -10.99
N LEU A 326 26.90 -2.29 -10.23
CA LEU A 326 26.64 -1.67 -8.92
C LEU A 326 27.79 -1.93 -7.92
N PRO A 327 28.12 -0.97 -7.04
CA PRO A 327 29.19 -1.13 -6.06
C PRO A 327 28.95 -2.32 -5.12
N ALA A 328 30.02 -3.07 -4.83
CA ALA A 328 29.95 -4.25 -3.97
C ALA A 328 29.70 -3.90 -2.48
N ASP A 329 29.88 -2.64 -2.10
CA ASP A 329 29.70 -2.08 -0.77
C ASP A 329 28.39 -1.29 -0.60
N GLU A 330 27.53 -1.26 -1.63
CA GLU A 330 26.18 -0.68 -1.56
C GLU A 330 25.12 -1.80 -1.52
N PRO A 331 24.05 -1.70 -0.69
CA PRO A 331 22.95 -2.68 -0.66
C PRO A 331 22.17 -2.79 -1.96
N VAL A 332 21.81 -4.01 -2.34
CA VAL A 332 20.90 -4.32 -3.45
C VAL A 332 19.72 -5.13 -2.96
N ILE A 333 18.51 -4.65 -3.22
CA ILE A 333 17.23 -5.25 -2.81
C ILE A 333 16.36 -5.43 -4.06
N MET A 334 15.69 -6.58 -4.18
CA MET A 334 14.80 -6.90 -5.29
C MET A 334 13.46 -7.34 -4.72
N ALA A 335 12.37 -6.73 -5.15
CA ALA A 335 11.05 -7.01 -4.59
C ALA A 335 9.96 -7.03 -5.66
N GLY A 336 8.87 -7.72 -5.37
CA GLY A 336 7.70 -7.78 -6.24
C GLY A 336 7.04 -9.14 -6.29
N ASP A 337 6.14 -9.28 -7.25
CA ASP A 337 5.51 -10.55 -7.61
C ASP A 337 6.35 -11.24 -8.68
N PHE A 338 7.18 -12.20 -8.25
CA PHE A 338 8.05 -12.93 -9.15
C PHE A 338 7.31 -14.07 -9.84
N ASN A 339 6.06 -14.37 -9.49
CA ASN A 339 5.30 -15.52 -9.98
C ASN A 339 6.08 -16.86 -9.90
N VAL A 340 7.09 -16.95 -9.02
CA VAL A 340 7.91 -18.15 -8.83
C VAL A 340 7.37 -18.89 -7.61
N ASN A 341 6.60 -19.95 -7.85
CA ASN A 341 5.99 -20.74 -6.78
C ASN A 341 7.00 -21.68 -6.09
N LYS A 342 7.61 -21.26 -4.97
CA LYS A 342 8.60 -22.12 -4.27
C LYS A 342 8.02 -23.37 -3.61
N ILE A 343 6.69 -23.46 -3.47
CA ILE A 343 6.02 -24.60 -2.83
C ILE A 343 5.83 -25.72 -3.84
N GLY A 344 5.33 -25.39 -5.03
CA GLY A 344 5.13 -26.36 -6.11
C GLY A 344 6.38 -26.62 -6.94
N LEU A 345 7.26 -25.62 -7.08
CA LEU A 345 8.38 -25.59 -8.02
C LEU A 345 9.65 -25.00 -7.37
N PRO A 346 10.22 -25.64 -6.33
CA PRO A 346 11.40 -25.12 -5.62
C PRO A 346 12.62 -24.90 -6.54
N GLU A 347 12.74 -25.65 -7.65
CA GLU A 347 13.81 -25.47 -8.63
C GLU A 347 13.71 -24.14 -9.40
N ASP A 348 12.51 -23.58 -9.55
CA ASP A 348 12.31 -22.27 -10.17
C ASP A 348 12.76 -21.16 -9.22
N ARG A 349 12.59 -21.36 -7.90
CA ARG A 349 13.14 -20.48 -6.86
C ARG A 349 14.66 -20.54 -6.86
N ASP A 350 15.25 -21.73 -6.92
CA ASP A 350 16.71 -21.89 -6.99
C ASP A 350 17.29 -21.24 -8.26
N PHE A 351 16.59 -21.36 -9.40
CA PHE A 351 16.96 -20.68 -10.64
C PHE A 351 16.90 -19.15 -10.49
N MET A 352 15.82 -18.61 -9.91
CA MET A 352 15.65 -17.18 -9.65
C MET A 352 16.82 -16.63 -8.82
N GLU A 353 17.14 -17.25 -7.68
CA GLU A 353 18.27 -16.82 -6.84
C GLU A 353 19.61 -16.88 -7.59
N ALA A 354 19.82 -17.90 -8.43
CA ALA A 354 21.05 -18.07 -9.18
C ALA A 354 21.21 -17.00 -10.27
N VAL A 355 20.18 -16.75 -11.09
CA VAL A 355 20.28 -15.79 -12.20
C VAL A 355 20.27 -14.34 -11.74
N LEU A 356 19.69 -14.05 -10.58
CA LEU A 356 19.68 -12.71 -9.98
C LEU A 356 20.87 -12.48 -9.05
N ASP A 357 21.71 -13.49 -8.79
CA ASP A 357 22.74 -13.47 -7.75
C ASP A 357 22.16 -12.97 -6.41
N ALA A 358 20.99 -13.49 -6.02
CA ALA A 358 20.20 -13.00 -4.90
C ALA A 358 19.92 -14.10 -3.87
N GLN A 359 19.46 -13.69 -2.69
CA GLN A 359 19.09 -14.58 -1.60
C GLN A 359 17.72 -14.20 -1.04
N GLU A 360 16.86 -15.20 -0.86
CA GLU A 360 15.63 -15.09 -0.09
C GLU A 360 15.94 -15.03 1.43
N PRO A 361 15.47 -14.01 2.17
CA PRO A 361 15.60 -13.97 3.62
C PRO A 361 14.61 -14.93 4.29
N GLN A 362 14.82 -15.23 5.57
CA GLN A 362 13.90 -16.11 6.30
C GLN A 362 12.51 -15.49 6.41
N ASN A 363 11.47 -16.24 5.99
CA ASN A 363 10.08 -15.86 6.22
C ASN A 363 9.68 -16.09 7.69
N LYS A 364 9.05 -15.09 8.30
CA LYS A 364 8.52 -15.09 9.67
C LYS A 364 6.99 -14.97 9.73
N GLY A 365 6.32 -14.74 8.59
CA GLY A 365 4.88 -14.54 8.49
C GLY A 365 4.13 -15.76 7.95
N HIS A 366 3.02 -15.52 7.26
CA HIS A 366 2.25 -16.58 6.60
C HIS A 366 3.09 -17.34 5.56
N ASN A 367 2.75 -18.61 5.32
CA ASN A 367 3.51 -19.48 4.41
C ASN A 367 3.06 -19.42 2.95
N LEU A 368 2.10 -18.56 2.62
CA LEU A 368 1.56 -18.37 1.27
C LEU A 368 1.42 -16.88 1.01
N THR A 369 1.68 -16.43 -0.21
CA THR A 369 1.37 -15.06 -0.65
C THR A 369 0.10 -15.02 -1.50
N PHE A 370 -0.30 -16.16 -2.07
CA PHE A 370 -1.58 -16.36 -2.74
C PHE A 370 -2.28 -17.57 -2.11
N ASP A 371 -3.39 -17.36 -1.39
CA ASP A 371 -4.04 -18.40 -0.58
C ASP A 371 -5.56 -18.41 -0.79
N SER A 372 -6.04 -19.22 -1.73
CA SER A 372 -7.47 -19.32 -2.02
C SER A 372 -8.32 -19.94 -0.90
N ASN A 373 -7.71 -20.49 0.16
CA ASN A 373 -8.46 -21.02 1.30
C ASN A 373 -8.80 -19.94 2.33
N THR A 374 -8.03 -18.86 2.37
CA THR A 374 -8.15 -17.83 3.41
C THR A 374 -8.34 -16.41 2.86
N ASN A 375 -7.97 -16.16 1.61
CA ASN A 375 -8.17 -14.89 0.93
C ASN A 375 -9.48 -14.91 0.12
N HIS A 376 -10.34 -13.91 0.32
CA HIS A 376 -11.65 -13.79 -0.34
C HIS A 376 -11.57 -13.64 -1.87
N TRP A 377 -10.51 -13.00 -2.37
CA TRP A 377 -10.35 -12.63 -3.77
C TRP A 377 -9.50 -13.62 -4.57
N ALA A 378 -8.67 -14.41 -3.89
CA ALA A 378 -7.79 -15.39 -4.52
C ALA A 378 -8.58 -16.50 -5.23
N GLU A 379 -8.23 -16.75 -6.49
CA GLU A 379 -8.86 -17.80 -7.30
C GLU A 379 -8.52 -19.19 -6.74
N ALA A 380 -9.56 -20.00 -6.49
CA ALA A 380 -9.38 -21.40 -6.11
C ALA A 380 -9.00 -22.26 -7.32
N PRO A 381 -8.13 -23.29 -7.16
CA PRO A 381 -7.63 -23.84 -5.90
C PRO A 381 -6.17 -23.48 -5.58
N TYR A 382 -5.69 -22.30 -5.96
CA TYR A 382 -4.25 -21.98 -5.91
C TYR A 382 -3.79 -21.63 -4.49
N LEU A 383 -2.69 -22.28 -4.07
CA LEU A 383 -2.01 -22.09 -2.79
C LEU A 383 -0.51 -21.94 -3.08
N GLU A 384 -0.04 -20.71 -3.19
CA GLU A 384 1.26 -20.40 -3.79
C GLU A 384 2.04 -19.35 -2.98
N TYR A 385 3.34 -19.29 -3.25
CA TYR A 385 4.24 -18.28 -2.71
C TYR A 385 4.98 -17.62 -3.86
N LEU A 386 4.59 -16.40 -4.19
CA LEU A 386 4.94 -15.70 -5.43
C LEU A 386 5.66 -14.37 -5.18
N ASP A 387 5.46 -13.78 -3.99
CA ASP A 387 5.94 -12.45 -3.64
C ASP A 387 7.18 -12.50 -2.75
N TYR A 388 8.24 -11.78 -3.16
CA TYR A 388 9.56 -11.86 -2.53
C TYR A 388 10.16 -10.47 -2.28
N THR A 389 11.06 -10.42 -1.28
CA THR A 389 11.98 -9.32 -0.96
C THR A 389 13.38 -9.92 -0.81
N LEU A 390 14.10 -10.01 -1.92
CA LEU A 390 15.43 -10.61 -2.01
C LEU A 390 16.52 -9.56 -1.76
N PHE A 391 17.71 -10.00 -1.36
CA PHE A 391 18.91 -9.16 -1.33
C PHE A 391 20.03 -9.76 -2.19
N GLY A 392 20.88 -8.90 -2.78
CA GLY A 392 21.99 -9.33 -3.64
C GLY A 392 23.12 -10.01 -2.85
N ARG A 393 23.74 -11.06 -3.42
CA ARG A 393 24.87 -11.82 -2.84
C ARG A 393 26.24 -11.21 -3.14
N ASN A 394 26.33 -10.42 -4.21
CA ASN A 394 27.58 -9.82 -4.69
C ASN A 394 27.76 -8.36 -4.21
N ASN A 395 26.79 -7.86 -3.46
CA ASN A 395 26.69 -6.49 -2.95
C ASN A 395 26.80 -6.50 -1.42
N GLN A 396 26.63 -5.35 -0.78
CA GLN A 396 26.75 -5.28 0.67
C GLN A 396 25.77 -6.27 1.31
N GLN A 397 26.29 -7.19 2.13
CA GLN A 397 25.45 -8.17 2.81
C GLN A 397 24.76 -7.52 4.02
N PRO A 398 23.49 -7.84 4.27
CA PRO A 398 22.84 -7.43 5.51
C PRO A 398 23.44 -8.22 6.69
N GLU A 399 23.61 -7.55 7.83
CA GLU A 399 23.92 -8.20 9.11
C GLU A 399 22.72 -9.00 9.62
N SER A 400 21.51 -8.54 9.30
CA SER A 400 20.27 -9.29 9.50
C SER A 400 19.25 -9.00 8.40
N ALA A 401 18.50 -10.02 7.99
CA ALA A 401 17.44 -9.90 6.99
C ALA A 401 16.29 -10.85 7.31
N SER A 402 15.06 -10.37 7.18
CA SER A 402 13.86 -11.21 7.24
C SER A 402 12.79 -10.73 6.27
N GLN A 403 11.93 -11.67 5.88
CA GLN A 403 10.67 -11.39 5.22
C GLN A 403 9.51 -11.78 6.16
N THR A 404 8.43 -11.02 6.13
CA THR A 404 7.19 -11.36 6.84
C THR A 404 6.03 -11.23 5.87
N ILE A 405 5.35 -12.34 5.56
CA ILE A 405 4.09 -12.28 4.83
C ILE A 405 2.96 -11.90 5.77
N ILE A 406 2.26 -10.82 5.43
CA ILE A 406 1.13 -10.27 6.18
C ILE A 406 -0.12 -10.31 5.31
N ALA A 407 -1.30 -10.35 5.94
CA ALA A 407 -2.58 -10.24 5.26
C ALA A 407 -3.21 -8.86 5.48
N PRO A 408 -3.04 -7.90 4.53
CA PRO A 408 -3.76 -6.63 4.56
C PRO A 408 -5.27 -6.86 4.52
N ARG A 409 -5.94 -6.53 5.62
CA ARG A 409 -7.39 -6.70 5.76
C ARG A 409 -8.03 -5.46 6.35
N SER A 410 -9.30 -5.23 5.99
CA SER A 410 -10.12 -4.15 6.54
C SER A 410 -11.48 -4.67 6.95
N THR A 411 -12.03 -4.10 8.01
CA THR A 411 -13.37 -4.44 8.51
C THR A 411 -14.41 -3.41 8.11
N VAL A 412 -14.10 -2.40 7.29
CA VAL A 412 -15.03 -1.32 6.91
C VAL A 412 -16.35 -1.84 6.36
N ASP A 413 -17.43 -1.09 6.54
CA ASP A 413 -18.79 -1.51 6.22
C ASP A 413 -18.94 -2.02 4.77
N ALA A 414 -18.29 -1.34 3.82
CA ALA A 414 -18.34 -1.67 2.41
C ALA A 414 -17.63 -3.00 2.05
N LEU A 415 -16.74 -3.50 2.93
CA LEU A 415 -15.98 -4.73 2.76
C LEU A 415 -16.32 -5.78 3.83
N TRP A 416 -17.46 -5.62 4.52
CA TRP A 416 -17.85 -6.56 5.57
C TRP A 416 -18.00 -7.99 5.03
N GLY A 417 -17.23 -8.93 5.59
CA GLY A 417 -17.16 -10.32 5.11
C GLY A 417 -16.22 -10.54 3.92
N GLN A 418 -15.64 -9.48 3.37
CA GLN A 418 -14.69 -9.47 2.25
C GLN A 418 -13.39 -8.79 2.69
N TRP A 419 -12.73 -9.41 3.66
CA TRP A 419 -11.74 -8.72 4.50
C TRP A 419 -10.48 -8.27 3.74
N ASP A 420 -10.03 -9.06 2.76
CA ASP A 420 -8.73 -8.87 2.12
C ASP A 420 -8.70 -7.65 1.19
N LEU A 421 -7.58 -6.92 1.18
CA LEU A 421 -7.43 -5.73 0.32
C LEU A 421 -6.88 -6.06 -1.07
N SER A 422 -6.46 -7.29 -1.32
CA SER A 422 -6.00 -7.81 -2.62
C SER A 422 -6.17 -9.33 -2.63
N ASP A 423 -6.10 -9.97 -3.79
CA ASP A 423 -5.99 -11.43 -3.91
C ASP A 423 -4.62 -11.98 -3.50
N HIS A 424 -3.62 -11.12 -3.42
CA HIS A 424 -2.34 -11.40 -2.78
C HIS A 424 -2.29 -10.90 -1.33
N TYR A 425 -1.48 -11.59 -0.53
CA TYR A 425 -0.91 -11.09 0.72
C TYR A 425 0.39 -10.33 0.45
N ALA A 426 0.76 -9.41 1.33
CA ALA A 426 1.92 -8.56 1.13
C ALA A 426 3.19 -9.16 1.76
N ALA A 427 4.33 -8.95 1.11
CA ALA A 427 5.64 -9.34 1.64
C ALA A 427 6.37 -8.12 2.21
N VAL A 428 6.68 -8.16 3.51
CA VAL A 428 7.47 -7.12 4.18
C VAL A 428 8.91 -7.60 4.32
N GLY A 429 9.85 -6.93 3.67
CA GLY A 429 11.29 -7.14 3.85
C GLY A 429 11.87 -6.18 4.88
N GLU A 430 12.63 -6.69 5.83
CA GLU A 430 13.35 -5.90 6.84
C GLU A 430 14.82 -6.29 6.81
N PHE A 431 15.69 -5.31 6.59
CA PHE A 431 17.12 -5.48 6.41
C PHE A 431 17.89 -4.53 7.32
N HIS A 432 18.98 -5.01 7.91
CA HIS A 432 19.96 -4.19 8.61
C HIS A 432 21.31 -4.35 7.95
N PHE A 433 21.89 -3.25 7.45
CA PHE A 433 23.21 -3.20 6.82
C PHE A 433 24.16 -2.36 7.65
N ASP A 434 25.45 -2.71 7.61
CA ASP A 434 26.49 -1.88 8.22
C ASP A 434 26.46 -0.46 7.62
N ALA A 435 26.24 0.53 8.48
CA ALA A 435 26.29 1.96 8.16
C ALA A 435 27.43 2.66 8.91
N SER A 436 28.40 1.91 9.44
CA SER A 436 29.58 2.48 10.07
C SER A 436 30.34 3.37 9.07
N GLY A 437 30.61 4.61 9.48
CA GLY A 437 31.24 5.61 8.61
C GLY A 437 30.30 6.35 7.66
N VAL A 438 28.99 6.03 7.64
CA VAL A 438 28.00 6.89 7.00
C VAL A 438 27.79 8.13 7.88
N GLU A 439 28.42 9.23 7.49
CA GLU A 439 28.22 10.54 8.12
C GLU A 439 27.43 11.46 7.19
N ARG A 440 26.30 12.00 7.66
CA ARG A 440 25.59 13.02 6.90
C ARG A 440 26.40 14.31 6.87
N ALA A 441 26.53 14.88 5.67
CA ALA A 441 27.24 16.14 5.48
C ALA A 441 26.68 17.24 6.40
N PRO A 442 27.53 18.05 7.06
CA PRO A 442 27.08 19.23 7.78
C PRO A 442 26.56 20.29 6.81
N PHE A 443 25.77 21.24 7.30
CA PHE A 443 25.29 22.37 6.49
C PHE A 443 26.46 23.06 5.75
N PRO A 444 26.35 23.32 4.43
CA PRO A 444 25.13 23.30 3.60
C PRO A 444 24.84 21.95 2.92
N TYR A 445 25.20 20.83 3.51
CA TYR A 445 24.83 19.47 3.07
C TYR A 445 25.43 19.06 1.72
N PHE A 446 26.68 19.45 1.44
CA PHE A 446 27.34 19.08 0.19
C PHE A 446 27.39 17.56 -0.01
N GLY A 447 27.01 17.12 -1.21
CA GLY A 447 26.93 15.70 -1.58
C GLY A 447 25.62 15.00 -1.18
N ASP A 448 24.78 15.65 -0.36
CA ASP A 448 23.47 15.13 0.03
C ASP A 448 22.37 15.68 -0.90
N VAL A 449 21.20 15.03 -0.86
CA VAL A 449 20.00 15.53 -1.53
C VAL A 449 19.39 16.66 -0.68
N VAL A 450 19.06 17.76 -1.35
CA VAL A 450 18.50 18.96 -0.76
C VAL A 450 17.31 19.49 -1.56
N HIS A 451 16.46 20.24 -0.88
CA HIS A 451 15.36 21.00 -1.45
C HIS A 451 15.54 22.48 -1.08
N LEU A 452 15.27 23.37 -2.04
CA LEU A 452 15.36 24.81 -1.82
C LEU A 452 13.95 25.36 -1.61
N ARG A 453 13.59 25.57 -0.34
CA ARG A 453 12.30 26.14 0.05
C ARG A 453 12.36 27.66 0.01
N THR A 454 11.43 28.28 -0.71
CA THR A 454 11.27 29.73 -0.80
C THR A 454 10.71 30.31 0.50
N HIS A 455 10.78 31.62 0.67
CA HIS A 455 10.23 32.32 1.85
C HIS A 455 8.75 32.01 2.11
N ASN A 456 7.94 31.77 1.06
CA ASN A 456 6.52 31.46 1.18
C ASN A 456 6.20 29.95 1.24
N GLY A 457 7.22 29.10 1.36
CA GLY A 457 7.03 27.65 1.55
C GLY A 457 6.97 26.80 0.28
N HIS A 458 7.03 27.40 -0.92
CA HIS A 458 7.16 26.65 -2.17
C HIS A 458 8.58 26.10 -2.37
N TYR A 459 8.75 25.14 -3.27
CA TYR A 459 10.04 24.52 -3.58
C TYR A 459 10.52 24.85 -4.99
N MET A 460 11.85 24.98 -5.11
CA MET A 460 12.54 24.96 -6.40
C MET A 460 12.33 23.62 -7.10
N ARG A 461 12.12 23.64 -8.41
CA ARG A 461 11.79 22.47 -9.22
C ARG A 461 12.51 22.48 -10.57
N ALA A 462 13.13 21.35 -10.90
CA ALA A 462 13.61 21.06 -12.25
C ALA A 462 12.47 20.44 -13.06
N MET A 463 11.91 21.19 -14.00
CA MET A 463 10.78 20.72 -14.80
C MET A 463 11.18 19.49 -15.62
N SER A 464 10.31 18.47 -15.63
CA SER A 464 10.57 17.14 -16.21
C SER A 464 11.66 16.33 -15.51
N GLY A 465 12.01 16.67 -14.26
CA GLY A 465 13.12 16.05 -13.51
C GLY A 465 14.50 16.56 -13.93
N GLY A 466 14.53 17.48 -14.89
CA GLY A 466 15.68 17.93 -15.67
C GLY A 466 15.33 17.89 -17.17
N GLY A 467 16.18 18.47 -18.02
CA GLY A 467 15.91 18.67 -19.45
C GLY A 467 15.00 19.86 -19.79
N SER A 468 14.71 20.76 -18.83
CA SER A 468 13.85 21.93 -19.07
C SER A 468 14.21 23.13 -18.16
N PHE A 469 13.29 24.12 -18.07
CA PHE A 469 13.45 25.31 -17.24
C PHE A 469 13.33 25.03 -15.74
N ILE A 470 13.81 25.97 -14.91
CA ILE A 470 13.65 25.90 -13.45
C ILE A 470 12.50 26.81 -13.00
N SER A 471 11.70 26.31 -12.06
CA SER A 471 10.68 27.10 -11.35
C SER A 471 10.88 27.04 -9.84
N ALA A 472 10.16 27.89 -9.10
CA ALA A 472 10.15 27.92 -7.63
C ALA A 472 8.70 28.01 -7.10
N GLY A 473 7.83 27.15 -7.61
CA GLY A 473 6.39 27.18 -7.35
C GLY A 473 5.77 25.82 -7.10
N SER A 474 6.57 24.82 -6.70
CA SER A 474 6.00 23.54 -6.27
C SER A 474 5.51 23.65 -4.83
N ASP A 475 4.34 23.09 -4.54
CA ASP A 475 3.80 23.02 -3.17
C ASP A 475 4.33 21.81 -2.40
N ASP A 476 4.74 20.77 -3.13
CA ASP A 476 5.18 19.50 -2.57
C ASP A 476 6.66 19.25 -2.85
N ILE A 477 7.32 18.57 -1.92
CA ILE A 477 8.60 17.93 -2.19
C ILE A 477 8.33 16.67 -3.03
N GLY A 478 9.21 16.41 -3.97
CA GLY A 478 9.23 15.18 -4.71
C GLY A 478 10.51 15.07 -5.51
N THR A 479 10.48 14.15 -6.46
CA THR A 479 11.63 13.85 -7.29
C THR A 479 12.14 15.06 -8.08
N TRP A 480 11.26 15.97 -8.51
CA TRP A 480 11.64 17.11 -9.34
C TRP A 480 12.12 18.32 -8.52
N GLU A 481 11.83 18.33 -7.23
CA GLU A 481 12.22 19.33 -6.25
C GLU A 481 13.51 18.96 -5.50
N SER A 482 14.12 17.84 -5.90
CA SER A 482 15.34 17.29 -5.30
C SER A 482 16.56 17.66 -6.12
N PHE A 483 17.60 18.14 -5.44
CA PHE A 483 18.88 18.45 -6.05
C PHE A 483 20.01 17.87 -5.20
N VAL A 484 21.11 17.45 -5.83
CA VAL A 484 22.37 17.21 -5.11
C VAL A 484 23.18 18.51 -5.15
N LEU A 485 23.54 19.03 -3.97
CA LEU A 485 24.39 20.21 -3.86
C LEU A 485 25.86 19.80 -3.89
N GLU A 486 26.60 20.18 -4.92
CA GLU A 486 28.03 19.88 -5.05
C GLU A 486 28.88 21.13 -4.82
N GLN A 487 30.10 20.96 -4.31
CA GLN A 487 31.09 22.03 -4.19
C GLN A 487 32.21 21.85 -5.23
N THR A 488 32.58 22.92 -5.91
CA THR A 488 33.68 22.94 -6.88
C THR A 488 35.02 23.29 -6.22
N GLU A 489 36.14 22.98 -6.87
CA GLU A 489 37.49 23.27 -6.36
C GLU A 489 37.74 24.76 -6.07
N ASN A 490 37.04 25.66 -6.76
CA ASN A 490 37.13 27.11 -6.58
C ASN A 490 36.16 27.65 -5.50
N GLY A 491 35.49 26.77 -4.75
CA GLY A 491 34.58 27.14 -3.65
C GLY A 491 33.18 27.60 -4.08
N LYS A 492 32.87 27.58 -5.39
CA LYS A 492 31.49 27.74 -5.90
C LYS A 492 30.68 26.47 -5.70
N VAL A 493 29.38 26.55 -5.99
CA VAL A 493 28.46 25.42 -5.84
C VAL A 493 27.71 25.12 -7.13
N LEU A 494 27.28 23.87 -7.26
CA LEU A 494 26.47 23.35 -8.35
C LEU A 494 25.20 22.72 -7.78
N LEU A 495 24.09 22.83 -8.50
CA LEU A 495 22.85 22.11 -8.20
C LEU A 495 22.60 21.09 -9.30
N ARG A 496 22.77 19.80 -8.98
CA ARG A 496 22.50 18.71 -9.92
C ARG A 496 21.07 18.23 -9.74
N ALA A 497 20.28 18.30 -10.80
CA ALA A 497 18.95 17.70 -10.86
C ALA A 497 19.05 16.17 -10.90
N ARG A 498 17.91 15.50 -10.68
CA ARG A 498 17.80 14.03 -10.63
C ARG A 498 18.45 13.34 -11.83
N ASP A 499 18.13 13.78 -13.04
CA ASP A 499 18.62 13.17 -14.27
C ASP A 499 20.09 13.49 -14.60
N GLY A 500 20.79 14.18 -13.69
CA GLY A 500 22.20 14.52 -13.80
C GLY A 500 22.49 15.85 -14.48
N HIS A 501 21.48 16.57 -14.99
CA HIS A 501 21.71 17.93 -15.51
C HIS A 501 21.98 18.92 -14.39
N TYR A 502 22.79 19.94 -14.67
CA TYR A 502 23.09 21.03 -13.73
C TYR A 502 22.20 22.23 -14.00
N VAL A 503 21.74 22.88 -12.93
CA VAL A 503 21.05 24.17 -13.01
C VAL A 503 22.03 25.23 -13.52
N GLU A 504 21.65 25.94 -14.57
CA GLU A 504 22.50 26.96 -15.21
C GLU A 504 21.72 28.19 -15.68
N LEU A 505 22.43 29.30 -15.85
CA LEU A 505 21.95 30.48 -16.56
C LEU A 505 21.69 30.17 -18.04
N ASP A 506 20.43 30.31 -18.45
CA ASP A 506 20.03 30.22 -19.86
C ASP A 506 20.20 31.57 -20.56
N SER A 507 19.83 32.67 -19.90
CA SER A 507 19.99 34.03 -20.42
C SER A 507 20.69 34.92 -19.42
N TYR A 508 21.87 35.43 -19.76
CA TYR A 508 22.60 36.39 -18.93
C TYR A 508 21.88 37.75 -18.81
N LEU A 509 21.14 38.15 -19.86
CA LEU A 509 20.43 39.44 -19.90
C LEU A 509 19.13 39.40 -19.10
N VAL A 510 18.34 38.34 -19.26
CA VAL A 510 17.03 38.22 -18.62
C VAL A 510 17.12 37.52 -17.26
N GLY A 511 18.15 36.69 -17.06
CA GLY A 511 18.35 35.91 -15.84
C GLY A 511 17.51 34.63 -15.79
N THR A 512 17.08 34.07 -16.93
CA THR A 512 16.36 32.79 -16.96
C THR A 512 17.29 31.62 -16.64
N LEU A 513 16.72 30.55 -16.07
CA LEU A 513 17.45 29.34 -15.64
C LEU A 513 16.88 28.07 -16.28
N LYS A 514 17.76 27.10 -16.52
CA LYS A 514 17.40 25.77 -17.02
C LYS A 514 18.30 24.69 -16.41
N ALA A 515 17.94 23.43 -16.59
CA ALA A 515 18.80 22.28 -16.32
C ALA A 515 18.77 21.34 -17.53
N THR A 516 19.46 21.68 -18.62
CA THR A 516 19.45 20.91 -19.88
C THR A 516 20.82 20.38 -20.28
N ASN A 517 21.85 20.60 -19.46
CA ASN A 517 23.22 20.20 -19.78
C ASN A 517 23.91 19.57 -18.55
N HIS A 518 24.80 18.61 -18.80
CA HIS A 518 25.67 18.00 -17.79
C HIS A 518 26.97 18.79 -17.57
N ASP A 519 27.21 19.85 -18.35
CA ASP A 519 28.40 20.69 -18.24
C ASP A 519 28.45 21.49 -16.94
N LYS A 520 29.58 21.42 -16.23
CA LYS A 520 29.86 22.18 -14.99
C LYS A 520 30.45 23.58 -15.27
N GLY A 521 30.07 24.19 -16.38
CA GLY A 521 30.63 25.46 -16.88
C GLY A 521 30.30 26.67 -15.98
N ALA A 522 30.81 27.85 -16.33
CA ALA A 522 30.63 29.06 -15.53
C ALA A 522 29.14 29.39 -15.28
N ALA A 523 28.28 29.20 -16.28
CA ALA A 523 26.83 29.43 -16.18
C ALA A 523 26.12 28.52 -15.15
N ALA A 524 26.69 27.35 -14.83
CA ALA A 524 26.15 26.40 -13.85
C ALA A 524 26.69 26.62 -12.42
N GLN A 525 27.72 27.45 -12.25
CA GLN A 525 28.38 27.66 -10.96
C GLN A 525 27.84 28.90 -10.24
N PHE A 526 27.41 28.71 -8.99
CA PHE A 526 26.89 29.78 -8.14
C PHE A 526 27.84 30.10 -6.98
N GLU A 527 27.93 31.37 -6.60
CA GLU A 527 28.50 31.78 -5.31
C GLU A 527 27.42 31.56 -4.23
N LEU A 528 27.72 30.73 -3.23
CA LEU A 528 26.84 30.46 -2.09
C LEU A 528 27.11 31.47 -0.97
N VAL A 529 26.05 32.13 -0.51
CA VAL A 529 26.09 33.05 0.63
C VAL A 529 25.25 32.46 1.76
N ASP A 530 25.90 32.11 2.87
CA ASP A 530 25.22 31.67 4.09
C ASP A 530 24.44 32.83 4.72
N ARG A 531 23.16 32.61 4.99
CA ARG A 531 22.23 33.57 5.60
C ARG A 531 21.87 33.21 7.05
N GLY A 532 22.48 32.17 7.61
CA GLY A 532 22.22 31.64 8.93
C GLY A 532 20.92 30.83 8.99
N ASN A 533 20.74 30.06 10.08
CA ASN A 533 19.52 29.29 10.35
C ASN A 533 19.10 28.36 9.19
N GLY A 534 20.07 27.72 8.53
CA GLY A 534 19.81 26.80 7.42
C GLY A 534 19.45 27.48 6.09
N LYS A 535 19.61 28.81 5.99
CA LYS A 535 19.24 29.58 4.81
C LYS A 535 20.46 29.98 3.97
N ILE A 536 20.28 30.00 2.67
CA ILE A 536 21.30 30.38 1.69
C ILE A 536 20.76 31.40 0.69
N ALA A 537 21.66 32.14 0.05
CA ALA A 537 21.41 32.84 -1.21
C ALA A 537 22.43 32.37 -2.25
N LEU A 538 22.01 32.29 -3.52
CA LEU A 538 22.83 31.81 -4.63
C LEU A 538 23.02 32.93 -5.64
N LYS A 539 24.27 33.27 -5.96
CA LYS A 539 24.59 34.30 -6.93
C LYS A 539 25.16 33.69 -8.19
N ALA A 540 24.51 33.94 -9.31
CA ALA A 540 24.84 33.40 -10.61
C ALA A 540 25.98 34.17 -11.30
N ASP A 541 26.48 33.62 -12.41
CA ASP A 541 27.62 34.16 -13.15
C ASP A 541 27.39 35.55 -13.76
N ASN A 542 26.14 35.96 -13.97
CA ASN A 542 25.76 37.32 -14.36
C ASN A 542 25.88 38.34 -13.20
N GLY A 543 26.35 37.91 -12.03
CA GLY A 543 26.55 38.74 -10.84
C GLY A 543 25.28 39.05 -10.05
N LYS A 544 24.15 38.37 -10.37
CA LYS A 544 22.85 38.56 -9.72
C LYS A 544 22.48 37.37 -8.84
N PHE A 545 21.71 37.61 -7.79
CA PHE A 545 21.14 36.58 -6.94
C PHE A 545 19.93 35.92 -7.60
N LEU A 546 19.78 34.63 -7.36
CA LEU A 546 18.56 33.89 -7.66
C LEU A 546 17.42 34.44 -6.80
N ARG A 547 16.26 34.63 -7.42
CA ARG A 547 15.05 35.17 -6.83
C ARG A 547 13.86 34.30 -7.18
N ALA A 548 13.08 33.91 -6.19
CA ALA A 548 11.75 33.36 -6.38
C ALA A 548 10.81 34.48 -6.85
N ASP A 549 10.47 34.49 -8.14
CA ASP A 549 9.63 35.54 -8.71
C ASP A 549 8.21 35.48 -8.15
N PHE A 550 7.64 36.64 -7.85
CA PHE A 550 6.35 36.79 -7.18
C PHE A 550 6.27 36.10 -5.80
N ALA A 551 7.41 36.06 -5.09
CA ALA A 551 7.58 35.40 -3.80
C ALA A 551 7.41 33.86 -3.84
N GLY A 552 7.57 33.26 -5.02
CA GLY A 552 7.29 31.84 -5.28
C GLY A 552 5.94 31.64 -5.96
N GLY A 553 5.75 30.49 -6.61
CA GLY A 553 4.49 30.13 -7.29
C GLY A 553 4.46 30.36 -8.80
N VAL A 554 5.50 30.95 -9.42
CA VAL A 554 5.62 31.06 -10.88
C VAL A 554 7.01 30.69 -11.39
N GLY A 555 7.98 31.58 -11.24
CA GLY A 555 9.30 31.47 -11.88
C GLY A 555 10.45 31.62 -10.90
N LEU A 556 11.64 31.24 -11.35
CA LEU A 556 12.90 31.50 -10.68
C LEU A 556 13.78 32.28 -11.66
N SER A 557 14.38 33.39 -11.22
CA SER A 557 15.29 34.17 -12.07
C SER A 557 16.53 34.65 -11.33
N ALA A 558 17.64 34.79 -12.03
CA ALA A 558 18.87 35.42 -11.56
C ALA A 558 18.85 36.93 -11.86
N GLY A 559 17.92 37.66 -11.22
CA GLY A 559 17.63 39.07 -11.52
C GLY A 559 17.99 40.07 -10.43
N ALA A 560 18.24 39.62 -9.19
CA ALA A 560 18.35 40.49 -8.03
C ALA A 560 19.79 40.98 -7.77
N SER A 561 19.94 42.22 -7.33
CA SER A 561 21.28 42.79 -7.03
C SER A 561 21.68 42.66 -5.56
N VAL A 562 20.71 42.34 -4.69
CA VAL A 562 20.85 42.16 -3.24
C VAL A 562 20.06 40.91 -2.87
N ALA A 563 20.47 40.24 -1.79
CA ALA A 563 19.77 39.08 -1.29
C ALA A 563 18.84 39.47 -0.12
N ASP A 564 17.54 39.64 -0.40
CA ASP A 564 16.50 39.87 0.61
C ASP A 564 15.67 38.58 0.79
N ASP A 565 14.41 38.69 1.21
CA ASP A 565 13.57 37.54 1.52
C ASP A 565 13.31 36.64 0.30
N TRP A 566 13.16 37.21 -0.90
CA TRP A 566 12.79 36.45 -2.10
C TRP A 566 14.01 35.79 -2.77
N GLU A 567 15.21 36.21 -2.42
CA GLU A 567 16.48 35.63 -2.85
C GLU A 567 17.06 34.63 -1.85
N THR A 568 16.38 34.46 -0.71
CA THR A 568 16.81 33.57 0.37
C THR A 568 16.00 32.29 0.33
N PHE A 569 16.70 31.17 0.28
CA PHE A 569 16.11 29.83 0.28
C PHE A 569 16.52 29.10 1.55
N GLU A 570 15.57 28.43 2.20
CA GLU A 570 15.88 27.48 3.24
C GLU A 570 16.26 26.15 2.61
N LEU A 571 17.41 25.62 3.03
CA LEU A 571 17.90 24.35 2.56
C LEU A 571 17.31 23.25 3.44
N VAL A 572 16.36 22.52 2.87
CA VAL A 572 15.70 21.39 3.52
C VAL A 572 16.41 20.11 3.06
N ARG A 573 16.72 19.22 3.99
CA ARG A 573 17.18 17.86 3.68
C ARG A 573 16.11 16.85 4.15
N PRO A 574 15.89 15.75 3.40
CA PRO A 574 14.96 14.71 3.79
C PRO A 574 15.45 13.90 4.99
#